data_AF-A0A1J4TSJ8-F1
#
_entry.id   AF-A0A1J4TSJ8-F1
#
_cell.length_a   1.000
_cell.length_b   1.000
_cell.length_c   1.000
_cell.angle_alpha   90.00
_cell.angle_beta   90.00
_cell.angle_gamma   90.00
#
_symmetry.space_group_name_H-M   'P 1'
#
loop_
_entity.id
_entity.type
_entity.pdbx_description
1 polymer ?
#
loop_
_entity_poly.entity_id
_entity_poly.type
_entity_poly.pdbx_seq_one_letter_code
_entity_poly.pdbx_strand_id
1 'polypeptide(L)'
;MKITPNTSALGNLFNIANEQFYIPAYQRRYAWGKPQLDALFNDINQLGENDSHLLGTILFLTESHTGGINRLEVVDGQQRITTISIILKVILDKFNEEGNDQVNEVKKYLSCKTSGSIKNKIELGKLDEPDYKKIIDGSGLNEIKNKKLEEAYYYFKEKIDGLGKGTSDFYEKLVNKVEVIRLDMAEARDAYKLFETINNRGLRISITDIIKNFLLGHASLIGEKTLNLVKNHWKNMIVNLDTTDSDKFFRHFMMRKLKRKIAVSKLIEEFKNYYYTNIVEAAQLSDFKIYFQLEAGNIRNDDEEENENNNQNNSMEAESYEDKKISIIKFADILEKSSQIYAKIINQKFTNYKTNRYLSDLKMIESMPSYTFLLDLFQREKISDGEKNRILKLLAIFMIRRHVCQSRTSEHDDIFSKLVEVDNKNIVENVRKQLSKNLPSDRDFTEKFKEAQFKGLEERAKYILGRIEFKDQGEVDISKEVELEHIIPQTINTKKSIRDFGNWVKYLGRGSLEKHKDYVWRIGNLTILGEKLNVVASNNPFQSKIKEYKKSDFKMNQIIAGYKKFKFEEVEKRSKELAKKAVKIWNFRNY
;
A
#
# COMPACT_ATOMS: atom_id res chain seq x y z
N MET A 1 36.00 10.80 3.72
CA MET A 1 35.07 11.00 2.59
C MET A 1 35.35 12.38 1.99
N LYS A 2 35.91 12.44 0.78
CA LYS A 2 36.07 13.69 0.03
C LYS A 2 34.93 13.72 -1.00
N ILE A 3 33.91 14.52 -0.73
CA ILE A 3 32.76 14.68 -1.63
C ILE A 3 33.00 15.93 -2.46
N THR A 4 32.92 15.81 -3.77
CA THR A 4 32.93 16.97 -4.67
C THR A 4 31.53 17.08 -5.28
N PRO A 5 30.59 17.80 -4.63
CA PRO A 5 29.28 18.00 -5.19
C PRO A 5 29.39 18.86 -6.44
N ASN A 6 28.96 18.30 -7.58
CA ASN A 6 28.93 19.02 -8.84
C ASN A 6 27.47 19.31 -9.20
N THR A 7 27.12 20.59 -9.25
CA THR A 7 25.88 21.03 -9.89
C THR A 7 26.08 20.95 -11.40
N SER A 8 25.17 20.27 -12.09
CA SER A 8 25.23 20.06 -13.52
C SER A 8 23.83 20.19 -14.12
N ALA A 9 23.72 20.89 -15.25
CA ALA A 9 22.53 20.85 -16.09
C ALA A 9 22.21 19.40 -16.50
N LEU A 10 20.93 19.07 -16.71
CA LEU A 10 20.50 17.73 -17.13
C LEU A 10 21.13 17.29 -18.45
N GLY A 11 21.29 18.21 -19.40
CA GLY A 11 21.98 17.94 -20.66
C GLY A 11 23.38 17.38 -20.41
N ASN A 12 24.17 18.05 -19.57
CA ASN A 12 25.52 17.61 -19.21
C ASN A 12 25.54 16.26 -18.49
N LEU A 13 24.58 15.99 -17.59
CA LEU A 13 24.47 14.69 -16.92
C LEU A 13 24.24 13.56 -17.93
N PHE A 14 23.29 13.73 -18.85
CA PHE A 14 22.90 12.69 -19.80
C PHE A 14 23.85 12.56 -21.00
N ASN A 15 24.64 13.60 -21.32
CA ASN A 15 25.52 13.63 -22.50
C ASN A 15 26.79 12.77 -22.35
N ILE A 16 27.14 12.29 -21.15
CA ILE A 16 28.38 11.51 -20.96
C ILE A 16 28.23 10.15 -21.67
N ALA A 17 28.90 10.01 -22.82
CA ALA A 17 28.58 8.96 -23.79
C ALA A 17 28.78 7.53 -23.27
N ASN A 18 29.79 7.28 -22.43
CA ASN A 18 30.12 5.95 -21.93
C ASN A 18 29.53 5.64 -20.54
N GLU A 19 28.68 6.49 -19.98
CA GLU A 19 28.01 6.23 -18.70
C GLU A 19 26.61 5.66 -18.89
N GLN A 20 26.32 4.55 -18.20
CA GLN A 20 24.98 3.95 -18.11
C GLN A 20 24.46 4.07 -16.68
N PHE A 21 23.27 4.63 -16.49
CA PHE A 21 22.61 4.70 -15.19
C PHE A 21 21.86 3.40 -14.93
N TYR A 22 22.23 2.68 -13.89
CA TYR A 22 21.60 1.43 -13.49
C TYR A 22 20.82 1.62 -12.20
N ILE A 23 19.52 1.30 -12.21
CA ILE A 23 18.68 1.26 -11.03
C ILE A 23 18.57 -0.20 -10.57
N PRO A 24 19.23 -0.59 -9.46
CA PRO A 24 19.29 -1.99 -9.04
C PRO A 24 17.94 -2.58 -8.66
N ALA A 25 17.79 -3.90 -8.78
CA ALA A 25 16.54 -4.59 -8.43
C ALA A 25 16.18 -4.56 -6.93
N TYR A 26 17.11 -4.14 -6.05
CA TYR A 26 16.83 -3.93 -4.63
C TYR A 26 16.21 -2.53 -4.37
N GLN A 27 16.21 -1.65 -5.36
CA GLN A 27 15.50 -0.38 -5.32
C GLN A 27 13.99 -0.60 -5.55
N ARG A 28 13.17 0.34 -5.06
CA ARG A 28 11.72 0.27 -5.30
C ARG A 28 11.37 0.55 -6.76
N ARG A 29 10.20 0.06 -7.19
CA ARG A 29 9.66 0.30 -8.53
C ARG A 29 9.35 1.77 -8.78
N TYR A 30 9.14 2.12 -10.05
CA TYR A 30 8.59 3.42 -10.42
C TYR A 30 7.19 3.60 -9.83
N ALA A 31 6.98 4.73 -9.15
CA ALA A 31 5.82 4.98 -8.30
C ALA A 31 5.38 6.46 -8.27
N TRP A 32 6.01 7.35 -9.04
CA TRP A 32 5.50 8.71 -9.21
C TRP A 32 4.11 8.68 -9.85
N GLY A 33 3.20 9.46 -9.29
CA GLY A 33 1.85 9.64 -9.81
C GLY A 33 1.62 11.08 -10.24
N LYS A 34 0.40 11.36 -10.69
CA LYS A 34 0.00 12.67 -11.24
C LYS A 34 0.50 13.89 -10.46
N PRO A 35 0.42 13.98 -9.10
CA PRO A 35 0.92 15.15 -8.38
C PRO A 35 2.40 15.44 -8.59
N GLN A 36 3.24 14.40 -8.63
CA GLN A 36 4.69 14.56 -8.88
C GLN A 36 4.96 14.93 -10.34
N LEU A 37 4.21 14.34 -11.28
CA LEU A 37 4.35 14.62 -12.71
C LEU A 37 3.92 16.06 -13.05
N ASP A 38 2.78 16.51 -12.48
CA ASP A 38 2.28 17.88 -12.59
C ASP A 38 3.28 18.89 -12.03
N ALA A 39 3.82 18.64 -10.84
CA ALA A 39 4.84 19.51 -10.24
C ALA A 39 6.06 19.64 -11.15
N LEU A 40 6.66 18.52 -11.58
CA LEU A 40 7.85 18.54 -12.43
C LEU A 40 7.59 19.25 -13.77
N PHE A 41 6.47 18.96 -14.44
CA PHE A 41 6.14 19.59 -15.71
C PHE A 41 6.00 21.11 -15.56
N ASN A 42 5.25 21.55 -14.55
CA ASN A 42 5.00 22.97 -14.33
C ASN A 42 6.28 23.70 -13.93
N ASP A 43 7.09 23.11 -13.06
CA ASP A 43 8.37 23.67 -12.62
C ASP A 43 9.31 23.92 -13.80
N ILE A 44 9.34 23.05 -14.81
CA ILE A 44 10.16 23.22 -16.02
C ILE A 44 9.52 24.23 -16.98
N ASN A 45 8.21 24.11 -17.24
CA ASN A 45 7.51 24.92 -18.23
C ASN A 45 7.49 26.42 -17.85
N GLN A 46 7.42 26.71 -16.56
CA GLN A 46 7.35 28.08 -16.01
C GLN A 46 8.71 28.78 -15.90
N LEU A 47 9.83 28.11 -16.21
CA LEU A 47 11.16 28.73 -16.15
C LEU A 47 11.26 29.91 -17.13
N GLY A 48 11.60 31.09 -16.59
CA GLY A 48 11.92 32.28 -17.37
C GLY A 48 13.33 32.25 -17.97
N GLU A 49 13.76 33.37 -18.55
CA GLU A 49 15.09 33.47 -19.19
C GLU A 49 16.25 33.29 -18.22
N ASN A 50 16.15 33.86 -17.01
CA ASN A 50 17.22 33.85 -16.00
C ASN A 50 16.99 32.84 -14.86
N ASP A 51 15.95 32.01 -14.96
CA ASP A 51 15.61 31.04 -13.92
C ASP A 51 16.31 29.70 -14.16
N SER A 52 16.61 29.01 -13.07
CA SER A 52 17.03 27.60 -13.07
C SER A 52 16.17 26.81 -12.08
N HIS A 53 15.97 25.53 -12.37
CA HIS A 53 15.26 24.61 -11.48
C HIS A 53 16.22 23.54 -10.95
N LEU A 54 16.43 23.52 -9.63
CA LEU A 54 17.16 22.44 -8.99
C LEU A 54 16.23 21.24 -8.76
N LEU A 55 16.37 20.20 -9.59
CA LEU A 55 15.61 18.95 -9.52
C LEU A 55 15.92 18.15 -8.23
N GLY A 56 17.08 18.44 -7.64
CA GLY A 56 17.59 17.83 -6.41
C GLY A 56 18.85 17.01 -6.65
N THR A 57 19.12 16.09 -5.73
CA THR A 57 20.33 15.28 -5.73
C THR A 57 20.13 13.95 -6.47
N ILE A 58 21.16 13.50 -7.18
CA ILE A 58 21.28 12.13 -7.70
C ILE A 58 22.58 11.56 -7.17
N LEU A 59 22.46 10.44 -6.46
CA LEU A 59 23.59 9.78 -5.80
C LEU A 59 23.93 8.50 -6.56
N PHE A 60 25.16 8.41 -7.03
CA PHE A 60 25.68 7.27 -7.78
C PHE A 60 26.75 6.52 -6.96
N LEU A 61 26.69 5.20 -7.01
CA LEU A 61 27.80 4.33 -6.68
C LEU A 61 28.56 4.03 -7.98
N THR A 62 29.83 4.38 -8.01
CA THR A 62 30.69 4.30 -9.19
C THR A 62 31.75 3.24 -8.98
N GLU A 63 31.97 2.40 -9.98
CA GLU A 63 33.11 1.51 -10.02
C GLU A 63 34.34 2.23 -10.61
N SER A 64 35.50 1.55 -10.60
CA SER A 64 36.68 2.07 -11.29
C SER A 64 36.36 2.26 -12.78
N HIS A 65 36.62 3.46 -13.30
CA HIS A 65 36.30 3.77 -14.69
C HIS A 65 37.14 2.89 -15.62
N THR A 66 36.46 2.22 -16.55
CA THR A 66 37.09 1.38 -17.59
C THR A 66 36.99 2.08 -18.94
N GLY A 67 37.75 1.58 -19.93
CA GLY A 67 37.58 2.02 -21.33
C GLY A 67 36.24 1.60 -21.96
N GLY A 68 35.42 0.82 -21.24
CA GLY A 68 34.10 0.37 -21.66
C GLY A 68 32.96 1.27 -21.15
N ILE A 69 31.74 0.72 -21.18
CA ILE A 69 30.57 1.39 -20.59
C ILE A 69 30.72 1.34 -19.07
N ASN A 70 30.80 2.52 -18.45
CA ASN A 70 30.86 2.70 -17.00
C ASN A 70 29.43 2.67 -16.46
N ARG A 71 29.13 1.64 -15.68
CA ARG A 71 27.81 1.46 -15.08
C ARG A 71 27.76 2.14 -13.73
N LEU A 72 26.87 3.11 -13.58
CA LEU A 72 26.69 3.88 -12.37
C LEU A 72 25.41 3.42 -11.66
N GLU A 73 25.57 2.84 -10.47
CA GLU A 73 24.45 2.35 -9.68
C GLU A 73 23.75 3.53 -8.97
N VAL A 74 22.48 3.76 -9.29
CA VAL A 74 21.68 4.83 -8.69
C VAL A 74 21.23 4.43 -7.28
N VAL A 75 21.77 5.13 -6.28
CA VAL A 75 21.44 4.94 -4.86
C VAL A 75 20.23 5.80 -4.46
N ASP A 76 20.17 7.03 -4.99
CA ASP A 76 19.05 7.97 -4.83
C ASP A 76 18.78 8.77 -6.11
N GLY A 77 17.56 9.25 -6.28
CA GLY A 77 17.13 9.99 -7.49
C GLY A 77 16.53 9.11 -8.60
N GLN A 78 16.32 7.82 -8.32
CA GLN A 78 15.80 6.84 -9.29
C GLN A 78 14.49 7.25 -9.98
N GLN A 79 13.56 7.90 -9.27
CA GLN A 79 12.27 8.30 -9.83
C GLN A 79 12.41 9.52 -10.74
N ARG A 80 13.28 10.47 -10.35
CA ARG A 80 13.59 11.68 -11.12
C ARG A 80 14.22 11.28 -12.44
N ILE A 81 15.32 10.51 -12.40
CA ILE A 81 16.09 10.16 -13.60
C ILE A 81 15.27 9.33 -14.60
N THR A 82 14.44 8.40 -14.09
CA THR A 82 13.51 7.62 -14.94
C THR A 82 12.47 8.54 -15.61
N THR A 83 11.89 9.48 -14.86
CA THR A 83 10.90 10.42 -15.39
C THR A 83 11.51 11.34 -16.46
N ILE A 84 12.72 11.87 -16.23
CA ILE A 84 13.43 12.68 -17.23
C ILE A 84 13.64 11.88 -18.52
N SER A 85 14.02 10.61 -18.42
CA SER A 85 14.19 9.77 -19.60
C SER A 85 12.88 9.50 -20.35
N ILE A 86 11.75 9.40 -19.64
CA ILE A 86 10.42 9.30 -20.27
C ILE A 86 10.08 10.60 -21.01
N ILE A 87 10.33 11.77 -20.40
CA ILE A 87 10.11 13.08 -21.04
C ILE A 87 10.96 13.20 -22.31
N LEU A 88 12.26 12.88 -22.23
CA LEU A 88 13.16 12.90 -23.38
C LEU A 88 12.70 11.95 -24.49
N LYS A 89 12.16 10.77 -24.15
CA LYS A 89 11.59 9.84 -25.13
C LYS A 89 10.35 10.42 -25.82
N VAL A 90 9.44 11.04 -25.07
CA VAL A 90 8.25 11.68 -25.64
C VAL A 90 8.64 12.84 -26.56
N ILE A 91 9.59 13.68 -26.14
CA ILE A 91 10.13 14.77 -26.98
C ILE A 91 10.77 14.20 -28.25
N LEU A 92 11.53 13.11 -28.14
CA LEU A 92 12.12 12.44 -29.30
C LEU A 92 11.04 11.99 -30.30
N ASP A 93 9.97 11.37 -29.82
CA ASP A 93 8.86 10.94 -30.69
C ASP A 93 8.25 12.13 -31.42
N LYS A 94 7.93 13.19 -30.68
CA LYS A 94 7.37 14.43 -31.21
C LYS A 94 8.28 15.08 -32.27
N PHE A 95 9.58 15.16 -31.99
CA PHE A 95 10.57 15.69 -32.93
C PHE A 95 10.75 14.84 -34.18
N ASN A 96 10.64 13.51 -34.08
CA ASN A 96 10.64 12.64 -35.26
C ASN A 96 9.39 12.87 -36.13
N GLU A 97 8.22 13.01 -35.52
CA GLU A 97 6.96 13.30 -36.23
C GLU A 97 7.00 14.65 -36.97
N GLU A 98 7.67 15.65 -36.37
CA GLU A 98 7.79 17.00 -36.92
C GLU A 98 9.00 17.19 -37.85
N GLY A 99 9.88 16.18 -37.97
CA GLY A 99 11.12 16.29 -38.76
C GLY A 99 12.11 17.33 -38.20
N ASN A 100 12.18 17.47 -36.87
CA ASN A 100 13.01 18.47 -36.20
C ASN A 100 14.51 18.06 -36.21
N ASP A 101 15.40 19.01 -36.47
CA ASP A 101 16.85 18.79 -36.56
C ASP A 101 17.49 18.31 -35.23
N GLN A 102 16.84 18.55 -34.09
CA GLN A 102 17.33 18.18 -32.76
C GLN A 102 17.17 16.69 -32.43
N VAL A 103 16.52 15.89 -33.29
CA VAL A 103 16.30 14.43 -33.10
C VAL A 103 17.58 13.69 -32.71
N ASN A 104 18.70 14.00 -33.37
CA ASN A 104 19.96 13.32 -33.11
C ASN A 104 20.58 13.69 -31.75
N GLU A 105 20.35 14.91 -31.27
CA GLU A 105 20.80 15.34 -29.95
C GLU A 105 19.99 14.63 -28.84
N VAL A 106 18.67 14.59 -28.96
CA VAL A 106 17.81 13.89 -27.98
C VAL A 106 18.13 12.39 -27.92
N LYS A 107 18.41 11.75 -29.07
CA LYS A 107 18.84 10.33 -29.14
C LYS A 107 20.12 10.05 -28.34
N LYS A 108 21.06 11.01 -28.26
CA LYS A 108 22.28 10.85 -27.46
C LYS A 108 21.96 10.75 -25.97
N TYR A 109 20.95 11.46 -25.49
CA TYR A 109 20.55 11.39 -24.07
C TYR A 109 19.87 10.07 -23.69
N LEU A 110 19.32 9.33 -24.65
CA LEU A 110 18.63 8.05 -24.38
C LEU A 110 19.54 6.82 -24.57
N SER A 111 20.78 7.01 -25.04
CA SER A 111 21.73 5.92 -25.29
C SER A 111 23.10 6.19 -24.65
N CYS A 112 23.84 5.12 -24.37
CA CYS A 112 25.26 5.17 -24.04
C CYS A 112 26.02 4.25 -25.00
N LYS A 113 27.22 4.65 -25.39
CA LYS A 113 28.01 3.97 -26.42
C LYS A 113 29.51 4.00 -26.15
N THR A 114 30.17 2.94 -26.61
CA THR A 114 31.64 2.83 -26.76
C THR A 114 31.94 2.21 -28.12
N SER A 115 33.22 2.06 -28.49
CA SER A 115 33.68 1.60 -29.81
C SER A 115 33.16 0.21 -30.26
N GLY A 116 32.41 -0.52 -29.43
CA GLY A 116 31.80 -1.79 -29.80
C GLY A 116 30.48 -2.15 -29.08
N SER A 117 29.85 -1.22 -28.35
CA SER A 117 28.61 -1.49 -27.62
C SER A 117 27.74 -0.24 -27.55
N ILE A 118 26.45 -0.39 -27.88
CA ILE A 118 25.41 0.63 -27.67
C ILE A 118 24.36 0.03 -26.71
N LYS A 119 24.02 0.76 -25.65
CA LYS A 119 22.99 0.38 -24.69
C LYS A 119 22.07 1.57 -24.41
N ASN A 120 20.90 1.31 -23.84
CA ASN A 120 20.05 2.37 -23.31
C ASN A 120 20.77 3.11 -22.18
N LYS A 121 20.57 4.43 -22.11
CA LYS A 121 21.21 5.29 -21.09
C LYS A 121 20.82 4.86 -19.67
N ILE A 122 19.58 4.41 -19.50
CA ILE A 122 19.05 3.90 -18.23
C ILE A 122 18.70 2.43 -18.37
N GLU A 123 19.05 1.64 -17.36
CA GLU A 123 18.60 0.26 -17.15
C GLU A 123 17.90 0.18 -15.79
N LEU A 124 16.63 -0.23 -15.77
CA LEU A 124 15.83 -0.39 -14.56
C LEU A 124 15.98 -1.78 -13.94
N GLY A 125 15.44 -1.92 -12.72
CA GLY A 125 15.33 -3.20 -12.04
C GLY A 125 14.46 -4.19 -12.82
N LYS A 126 14.69 -5.50 -12.63
CA LYS A 126 14.07 -6.59 -13.41
C LYS A 126 12.54 -6.52 -13.53
N LEU A 127 11.83 -5.93 -12.56
CA LEU A 127 10.37 -5.83 -12.57
C LEU A 127 9.85 -4.72 -13.49
N ASP A 128 10.61 -3.64 -13.68
CA ASP A 128 10.22 -2.48 -14.49
C ASP A 128 10.92 -2.42 -15.85
N GLU A 129 12.10 -3.04 -15.99
CA GLU A 129 12.88 -3.01 -17.22
C GLU A 129 12.10 -3.45 -18.48
N PRO A 130 11.29 -4.52 -18.46
CA PRO A 130 10.52 -4.91 -19.65
C PRO A 130 9.49 -3.84 -20.07
N ASP A 131 8.84 -3.20 -19.10
CA ASP A 131 7.84 -2.16 -19.33
C ASP A 131 8.50 -0.85 -19.79
N TYR A 132 9.65 -0.51 -19.20
CA TYR A 132 10.43 0.66 -19.58
C TYR A 132 11.01 0.53 -21.00
N LYS A 133 11.52 -0.66 -21.38
CA LYS A 133 11.96 -0.90 -22.77
C LYS A 133 10.83 -0.70 -23.77
N LYS A 134 9.61 -1.16 -23.47
CA LYS A 134 8.44 -0.90 -24.33
C LYS A 134 8.22 0.59 -24.59
N ILE A 135 8.42 1.43 -23.56
CA ILE A 135 8.35 2.90 -23.68
C ILE A 135 9.50 3.43 -24.55
N ILE A 136 10.74 3.04 -24.28
CA ILE A 136 11.94 3.52 -24.99
C ILE A 136 12.00 3.05 -26.45
N ASP A 137 11.48 1.86 -26.74
CA ASP A 137 11.42 1.32 -28.10
C ASP A 137 10.18 1.81 -28.86
N GLY A 138 9.20 2.42 -28.16
CA GLY A 138 7.93 2.83 -28.73
C GLY A 138 7.05 1.65 -29.19
N SER A 139 7.25 0.46 -28.62
CA SER A 139 6.56 -0.77 -29.03
C SER A 139 5.92 -1.48 -27.83
N GLY A 140 4.75 -2.10 -28.03
CA GLY A 140 4.07 -2.83 -26.95
C GLY A 140 3.49 -1.96 -25.83
N LEU A 141 3.22 -0.68 -26.07
CA LEU A 141 2.71 0.27 -25.05
C LEU A 141 1.42 -0.20 -24.34
N ASN A 142 0.57 -0.94 -25.05
CA ASN A 142 -0.69 -1.49 -24.50
C ASN A 142 -0.49 -2.65 -23.51
N GLU A 143 0.73 -3.15 -23.36
CA GLU A 143 1.08 -4.30 -22.52
C GLU A 143 1.98 -3.93 -21.34
N ILE A 144 2.04 -2.63 -20.98
CA ILE A 144 2.78 -2.16 -19.83
C ILE A 144 2.07 -2.63 -18.55
N LYS A 145 2.79 -3.36 -17.69
CA LYS A 145 2.25 -3.89 -16.43
C LYS A 145 2.30 -2.85 -15.31
N ASN A 146 3.37 -2.07 -15.23
CA ASN A 146 3.49 -0.98 -14.26
C ASN A 146 2.61 0.21 -14.68
N LYS A 147 1.43 0.33 -14.05
CA LYS A 147 0.50 1.43 -14.29
C LYS A 147 1.10 2.81 -14.04
N LYS A 148 2.10 2.96 -13.16
CA LYS A 148 2.76 4.25 -12.93
C LYS A 148 3.71 4.65 -14.06
N LEU A 149 4.41 3.69 -14.67
CA LEU A 149 5.19 3.97 -15.88
C LEU A 149 4.28 4.32 -17.06
N GLU A 150 3.21 3.56 -17.24
CA GLU A 150 2.19 3.82 -18.27
C GLU A 150 1.57 5.21 -18.10
N GLU A 151 1.08 5.54 -16.89
CA GLU A 151 0.54 6.85 -16.54
C GLU A 151 1.54 7.98 -16.85
N ALA A 152 2.82 7.83 -16.46
CA ALA A 152 3.83 8.84 -16.71
C ALA A 152 4.09 9.07 -18.21
N TYR A 153 4.19 8.00 -19.00
CA TYR A 153 4.38 8.11 -20.44
C TYR A 153 3.22 8.86 -21.12
N TYR A 154 1.98 8.42 -20.88
CA TYR A 154 0.81 9.06 -21.50
C TYR A 154 0.57 10.48 -21.00
N TYR A 155 0.85 10.74 -19.73
CA TYR A 155 0.78 12.09 -19.16
C TYR A 155 1.73 13.05 -19.89
N PHE A 156 3.01 12.70 -20.02
CA PHE A 156 3.96 13.58 -20.69
C PHE A 156 3.71 13.64 -22.20
N LYS A 157 3.24 12.56 -22.82
CA LYS A 157 2.79 12.58 -24.21
C LYS A 157 1.71 13.65 -24.44
N GLU A 158 0.64 13.61 -23.64
CA GLU A 158 -0.43 14.61 -23.70
C GLU A 158 0.09 16.04 -23.49
N LYS A 159 0.98 16.24 -22.51
CA LYS A 159 1.54 17.56 -22.21
C LYS A 159 2.42 18.12 -23.32
N ILE A 160 3.33 17.29 -23.85
CA ILE A 160 4.24 17.69 -24.93
C ILE A 160 3.45 17.93 -26.23
N ASP A 161 2.48 17.07 -26.56
CA ASP A 161 1.60 17.28 -27.71
C ASP A 161 0.82 18.60 -27.58
N GLY A 162 0.34 18.91 -26.37
CA GLY A 162 -0.36 20.16 -26.07
C GLY A 162 0.50 21.43 -26.17
N LEU A 163 1.83 21.33 -26.10
CA LEU A 163 2.74 22.46 -26.33
C LEU A 163 2.88 22.83 -27.82
N GLY A 164 2.68 21.87 -28.73
CA GLY A 164 2.92 22.05 -30.15
C GLY A 164 4.32 22.61 -30.43
N LYS A 165 4.40 23.77 -31.08
CA LYS A 165 5.68 24.47 -31.37
C LYS A 165 6.48 24.85 -30.12
N GLY A 166 5.84 24.92 -28.95
CA GLY A 166 6.51 25.18 -27.67
C GLY A 166 7.38 24.01 -27.17
N THR A 167 7.33 22.85 -27.82
CA THR A 167 8.13 21.67 -27.43
C THR A 167 9.63 21.96 -27.47
N SER A 168 10.13 22.70 -28.46
CA SER A 168 11.55 23.06 -28.54
C SER A 168 11.99 23.95 -27.38
N ASP A 169 11.19 24.95 -27.00
CA ASP A 169 11.46 25.80 -25.84
C ASP A 169 11.47 24.98 -24.54
N PHE A 170 10.49 24.09 -24.37
CA PHE A 170 10.45 23.18 -23.21
C PHE A 170 11.67 22.25 -23.16
N TYR A 171 12.09 21.70 -24.30
CA TYR A 171 13.30 20.89 -24.41
C TYR A 171 14.55 21.67 -24.00
N GLU A 172 14.75 22.89 -24.53
CA GLU A 172 15.89 23.74 -24.16
C GLU A 172 15.90 24.08 -22.66
N LYS A 173 14.73 24.39 -22.07
CA LYS A 173 14.59 24.57 -20.62
C LYS A 173 14.98 23.30 -19.86
N LEU A 174 14.49 22.14 -20.29
CA LEU A 174 14.77 20.85 -19.67
C LEU A 174 16.27 20.53 -19.67
N VAL A 175 16.97 20.69 -20.80
CA VAL A 175 18.38 20.29 -20.88
C VAL A 175 19.35 21.32 -20.31
N ASN A 176 19.04 22.60 -20.40
CA ASN A 176 19.99 23.68 -20.05
C ASN A 176 19.70 24.36 -18.71
N LYS A 177 18.43 24.40 -18.26
CA LYS A 177 18.03 25.17 -17.07
C LYS A 177 17.61 24.31 -15.88
N VAL A 178 17.38 23.02 -16.10
CA VAL A 178 17.16 22.07 -15.01
C VAL A 178 18.52 21.53 -14.55
N GLU A 179 18.83 21.76 -13.29
CA GLU A 179 20.07 21.38 -12.66
C GLU A 179 19.88 20.22 -11.68
N VAL A 180 20.92 19.39 -11.55
CA VAL A 180 21.01 18.34 -10.54
C VAL A 180 22.30 18.49 -9.75
N ILE A 181 22.27 18.09 -8.49
CA ILE A 181 23.49 17.86 -7.71
C ILE A 181 23.90 16.41 -7.91
N ARG A 182 24.95 16.18 -8.72
CA ARG A 182 25.55 14.86 -8.94
C ARG A 182 26.53 14.56 -7.80
N LEU A 183 26.34 13.42 -7.14
CA LEU A 183 27.22 12.91 -6.11
C LEU A 183 27.71 11.51 -6.50
N ASP A 184 29.01 11.39 -6.76
CA ASP A 184 29.65 10.14 -7.12
C ASP A 184 30.40 9.56 -5.92
N MET A 185 30.13 8.30 -5.63
CA MET A 185 30.67 7.59 -4.48
C MET A 185 31.40 6.35 -4.95
N ALA A 186 32.69 6.21 -4.60
CA ALA A 186 33.45 5.00 -4.91
C ALA A 186 33.09 3.83 -3.98
N GLU A 187 32.68 4.14 -2.74
CA GLU A 187 32.38 3.14 -1.72
C GLU A 187 30.90 3.19 -1.30
N ALA A 188 30.28 2.02 -1.26
CA ALA A 188 28.86 1.88 -0.91
C ALA A 188 28.55 2.42 0.50
N ARG A 189 29.46 2.22 1.47
CA ARG A 189 29.29 2.71 2.85
C ARG A 189 29.10 4.22 2.92
N ASP A 190 29.88 4.95 2.13
CA ASP A 190 29.83 6.40 2.13
C ASP A 190 28.54 6.87 1.43
N ALA A 191 28.11 6.19 0.37
CA ALA A 191 26.86 6.48 -0.32
C ALA A 191 25.64 6.34 0.61
N TYR A 192 25.54 5.21 1.33
CA TYR A 192 24.42 5.00 2.26
C TYR A 192 24.44 5.98 3.43
N LYS A 193 25.62 6.34 3.96
CA LYS A 193 25.75 7.36 5.00
C LYS A 193 25.32 8.75 4.52
N LEU A 194 25.69 9.11 3.29
CA LEU A 194 25.30 10.38 2.68
C LEU A 194 23.80 10.45 2.45
N PHE A 195 23.19 9.35 2.01
CA PHE A 195 21.74 9.24 1.90
C PHE A 195 21.05 9.56 3.23
N GLU A 196 21.47 8.95 4.35
CA GLU A 196 20.84 9.23 5.65
C GLU A 196 20.98 10.72 6.03
N THR A 197 22.14 11.32 5.74
CA THR A 197 22.42 12.72 6.10
C THR A 197 21.58 13.71 5.29
N ILE A 198 21.46 13.51 3.97
CA ILE A 198 20.68 14.39 3.08
C ILE A 198 19.19 14.37 3.46
N ASN A 199 18.71 13.21 3.87
CA ASN A 199 17.29 12.96 4.03
C ASN A 199 16.72 13.35 5.40
N ASN A 200 17.57 13.58 6.39
CA ASN A 200 17.19 14.12 7.69
C ASN A 200 16.73 15.61 7.64
N ARG A 201 16.72 16.27 6.47
CA ARG A 201 16.53 17.73 6.36
C ARG A 201 15.42 18.25 5.44
N GLY A 202 14.44 17.46 4.94
CA GLY A 202 13.28 18.15 4.34
C GLY A 202 12.28 17.44 3.42
N LEU A 203 12.32 16.13 3.17
CA LEU A 203 11.28 15.47 2.35
C LEU A 203 10.84 14.15 2.97
N ARG A 204 9.52 13.86 2.92
CA ARG A 204 8.96 12.57 3.36
C ARG A 204 9.38 11.47 2.38
N ILE A 205 10.50 10.83 2.67
CA ILE A 205 10.93 9.61 1.99
C ILE A 205 10.13 8.42 2.53
N SER A 206 9.95 7.42 1.68
CA SER A 206 9.27 6.18 2.08
C SER A 206 10.03 5.52 3.23
N ILE A 207 9.30 5.01 4.22
CA ILE A 207 9.89 4.28 5.36
C ILE A 207 10.74 3.11 4.86
N THR A 208 10.28 2.43 3.81
CA THR A 208 10.99 1.36 3.12
C THR A 208 12.37 1.80 2.63
N ASP A 209 12.51 3.00 2.04
CA ASP A 209 13.78 3.51 1.53
C ASP A 209 14.76 3.86 2.66
N ILE A 210 14.25 4.36 3.79
CA ILE A 210 15.06 4.65 4.99
C ILE A 210 15.57 3.34 5.61
N ILE A 211 14.68 2.36 5.81
CA ILE A 211 15.04 1.05 6.34
C ILE A 211 16.05 0.34 5.43
N LYS A 212 15.85 0.40 4.10
CA LYS A 212 16.78 -0.14 3.11
C LYS A 212 18.18 0.42 3.30
N ASN A 213 18.32 1.74 3.26
CA ASN A 213 19.63 2.37 3.26
C ASN A 213 20.33 2.22 4.61
N PHE A 214 19.57 2.19 5.70
CA PHE A 214 20.09 1.80 7.02
C PHE A 214 20.67 0.37 7.00
N LEU A 215 19.90 -0.63 6.53
CA LEU A 215 20.36 -2.02 6.49
C LEU A 215 21.53 -2.24 5.54
N LEU A 216 21.48 -1.68 4.33
CA LEU A 216 22.57 -1.80 3.34
C LEU A 216 23.82 -1.05 3.78
N GLY A 217 23.66 0.12 4.41
CA GLY A 217 24.75 0.86 5.04
C GLY A 217 25.48 0.00 6.08
N HIS A 218 24.75 -0.59 7.01
CA HIS A 218 25.34 -1.48 8.01
C HIS A 218 25.98 -2.73 7.39
N ALA A 219 25.32 -3.35 6.42
CA ALA A 219 25.87 -4.51 5.72
C ALA A 219 27.20 -4.17 5.00
N SER A 220 27.29 -2.97 4.43
CA SER A 220 28.50 -2.50 3.74
C SER A 220 29.69 -2.24 4.67
N LEU A 221 29.43 -1.87 5.94
CA LEU A 221 30.48 -1.71 6.96
C LEU A 221 31.06 -3.05 7.42
N ILE A 222 30.26 -4.11 7.39
CA ILE A 222 30.69 -5.47 7.74
C ILE A 222 31.54 -6.08 6.63
N GLY A 223 31.15 -5.87 5.37
CA GLY A 223 31.95 -6.28 4.21
C GLY A 223 31.11 -6.60 2.97
N GLU A 224 31.79 -6.69 1.83
CA GLU A 224 31.15 -6.84 0.51
C GLU A 224 30.29 -8.11 0.39
N LYS A 225 30.77 -9.24 0.92
CA LYS A 225 30.01 -10.50 0.93
C LYS A 225 28.68 -10.35 1.68
N THR A 226 28.70 -9.71 2.84
CA THR A 226 27.51 -9.44 3.66
C THR A 226 26.56 -8.49 2.93
N LEU A 227 27.09 -7.41 2.37
CA LEU A 227 26.32 -6.46 1.56
C LEU A 227 25.58 -7.16 0.42
N ASN A 228 26.25 -8.02 -0.34
CA ASN A 228 25.63 -8.72 -1.47
C ASN A 228 24.53 -9.71 -1.04
N LEU A 229 24.72 -10.42 0.08
CA LEU A 229 23.69 -11.29 0.65
C LEU A 229 22.46 -10.49 1.13
N VAL A 230 22.68 -9.37 1.82
CA VAL A 230 21.57 -8.50 2.29
C VAL A 230 20.86 -7.83 1.11
N LYS A 231 21.59 -7.37 0.07
CA LYS A 231 21.00 -6.87 -1.19
C LYS A 231 20.10 -7.92 -1.84
N ASN A 232 20.51 -9.19 -1.85
CA ASN A 232 19.73 -10.28 -2.43
C ASN A 232 18.44 -10.56 -1.63
N HIS A 233 18.53 -10.67 -0.31
CA HIS A 233 17.35 -10.83 0.55
C HIS A 233 16.38 -9.65 0.41
N TRP A 234 16.90 -8.42 0.41
CA TRP A 234 16.10 -7.21 0.23
C TRP A 234 15.41 -7.18 -1.13
N LYS A 235 16.13 -7.50 -2.21
CA LYS A 235 15.56 -7.60 -3.55
C LYS A 235 14.39 -8.60 -3.58
N ASN A 236 14.57 -9.79 -3.02
CA ASN A 236 13.50 -10.78 -2.97
C ASN A 236 12.31 -10.28 -2.15
N MET A 237 12.57 -9.59 -1.04
CA MET A 237 11.52 -8.95 -0.23
C MET A 237 10.69 -7.95 -1.06
N ILE A 238 11.34 -7.06 -1.82
CA ILE A 238 10.66 -6.11 -2.71
C ILE A 238 9.84 -6.85 -3.78
N VAL A 239 10.37 -7.92 -4.36
CA VAL A 239 9.64 -8.75 -5.34
C VAL A 239 8.39 -9.39 -4.73
N ASN A 240 8.46 -9.87 -3.49
CA ASN A 240 7.29 -10.43 -2.81
C ASN A 240 6.22 -9.36 -2.55
N LEU A 241 6.65 -8.14 -2.22
CA LEU A 241 5.78 -7.01 -1.88
C LEU A 241 5.32 -6.20 -3.09
N ASP A 242 5.61 -6.63 -4.32
CA ASP A 242 5.35 -5.88 -5.56
C ASP A 242 3.91 -5.32 -5.66
N THR A 243 2.91 -6.11 -5.25
CA THR A 243 1.49 -5.71 -5.29
C THR A 243 1.00 -5.09 -3.99
N THR A 244 1.89 -4.74 -3.07
CA THR A 244 1.55 -4.37 -1.70
C THR A 244 2.30 -3.13 -1.22
N ASP A 245 1.67 -2.39 -0.31
CA ASP A 245 2.32 -1.29 0.40
C ASP A 245 3.40 -1.83 1.35
N SER A 246 4.67 -1.56 1.01
CA SER A 246 5.83 -2.00 1.77
C SER A 246 5.92 -1.33 3.15
N ASP A 247 5.45 -0.09 3.29
CA ASP A 247 5.47 0.62 4.58
C ASP A 247 4.47 -0.01 5.56
N LYS A 248 3.31 -0.47 5.07
CA LYS A 248 2.36 -1.28 5.87
C LYS A 248 2.97 -2.62 6.30
N PHE A 249 3.70 -3.29 5.41
CA PHE A 249 4.41 -4.53 5.77
C PHE A 249 5.37 -4.30 6.94
N PHE A 250 6.23 -3.28 6.86
CA PHE A 250 7.18 -2.98 7.95
C PHE A 250 6.48 -2.69 9.26
N ARG A 251 5.35 -1.97 9.22
CA ARG A 251 4.54 -1.72 10.42
C ARG A 251 4.03 -3.01 11.07
N HIS A 252 3.42 -3.90 10.29
CA HIS A 252 2.93 -5.20 10.78
C HIS A 252 4.08 -6.10 11.27
N PHE A 253 5.21 -6.09 10.55
CA PHE A 253 6.42 -6.82 10.94
C PHE A 253 6.94 -6.34 12.30
N MET A 254 7.05 -5.03 12.49
CA MET A 254 7.55 -4.45 13.75
C MET A 254 6.57 -4.63 14.89
N MET A 255 5.26 -4.44 14.67
CA MET A 255 4.25 -4.70 15.71
C MET A 255 4.24 -6.17 16.14
N ARG A 256 4.48 -7.10 15.21
CA ARG A 256 4.66 -8.52 15.53
C ARG A 256 5.92 -8.75 16.38
N LYS A 257 7.05 -8.15 16.00
CA LYS A 257 8.32 -8.31 16.71
C LYS A 257 8.30 -7.72 18.11
N LEU A 258 7.71 -6.54 18.28
CA LEU A 258 7.62 -5.84 19.56
C LEU A 258 6.37 -6.20 20.37
N LYS A 259 5.44 -6.96 19.80
CA LYS A 259 4.16 -7.39 20.40
C LYS A 259 3.29 -6.23 20.91
N ARG A 260 3.50 -5.02 20.38
CA ARG A 260 2.73 -3.82 20.75
C ARG A 260 2.39 -2.96 19.54
N LYS A 261 1.41 -2.07 19.71
CA LYS A 261 1.04 -1.05 18.73
C LYS A 261 2.19 -0.08 18.49
N ILE A 262 2.41 0.26 17.22
CA ILE A 262 3.39 1.26 16.79
C ILE A 262 2.70 2.30 15.90
N ALA A 263 2.87 3.58 16.24
CA ALA A 263 2.44 4.69 15.39
C ALA A 263 3.36 4.76 14.15
N VAL A 264 2.80 5.09 12.97
CA VAL A 264 3.57 5.17 11.71
C VAL A 264 4.76 6.13 11.84
N SER A 265 4.59 7.25 12.57
CA SER A 265 5.64 8.24 12.81
C SER A 265 6.83 7.71 13.61
N LYS A 266 6.63 6.71 14.48
CA LYS A 266 7.68 6.10 15.29
C LYS A 266 8.30 4.86 14.65
N LEU A 267 7.81 4.41 13.49
CA LEU A 267 8.21 3.12 12.92
C LEU A 267 9.71 3.01 12.63
N ILE A 268 10.33 4.08 12.15
CA ILE A 268 11.77 4.10 11.84
C ILE A 268 12.62 4.03 13.11
N GLU A 269 12.26 4.83 14.11
CA GLU A 269 12.90 4.84 15.43
C GLU A 269 12.84 3.45 16.06
N GLU A 270 11.64 2.88 16.17
CA GLU A 270 11.41 1.54 16.73
C GLU A 270 12.14 0.43 15.96
N PHE A 271 12.22 0.55 14.63
CA PHE A 271 12.99 -0.37 13.80
C PHE A 271 14.48 -0.30 14.13
N LYS A 272 15.06 0.91 14.20
CA LYS A 272 16.47 1.11 14.55
C LYS A 272 16.76 0.58 15.95
N ASN A 273 15.90 0.85 16.93
CA ASN A 273 16.07 0.42 18.33
C ASN A 273 16.05 -1.11 18.44
N TYR A 274 15.07 -1.76 17.80
CA TYR A 274 15.03 -3.21 17.72
C TYR A 274 16.29 -3.77 17.06
N TYR A 275 16.71 -3.18 15.93
CA TYR A 275 17.90 -3.61 15.21
C TYR A 275 19.16 -3.53 16.09
N TYR A 276 19.40 -2.38 16.73
CA TYR A 276 20.57 -2.17 17.59
C TYR A 276 20.60 -3.15 18.77
N THR A 277 19.43 -3.43 19.35
CA THR A 277 19.32 -4.34 20.49
C THR A 277 19.54 -5.80 20.09
N ASN A 278 19.04 -6.22 18.91
CA ASN A 278 18.91 -7.64 18.56
C ASN A 278 19.92 -8.14 17.52
N ILE A 279 20.72 -7.27 16.89
CA ILE A 279 21.67 -7.66 15.84
C ILE A 279 23.10 -7.69 16.38
N VAL A 280 23.83 -8.78 16.12
CA VAL A 280 25.20 -8.98 16.63
C VAL A 280 26.14 -7.91 16.11
N GLU A 281 26.14 -7.69 14.81
CA GLU A 281 27.05 -6.76 14.14
C GLU A 281 26.73 -5.29 14.44
N ALA A 282 25.56 -5.01 15.03
CA ALA A 282 25.20 -3.66 15.43
C ALA A 282 26.14 -3.07 16.49
N ALA A 283 26.73 -3.90 17.35
CA ALA A 283 27.69 -3.46 18.36
C ALA A 283 29.01 -2.92 17.76
N GLN A 284 29.31 -3.25 16.50
CA GLN A 284 30.52 -2.82 15.80
C GLN A 284 30.39 -1.41 15.20
N LEU A 285 29.23 -0.76 15.35
CA LEU A 285 28.92 0.51 14.71
C LEU A 285 29.17 1.68 15.66
N SER A 286 29.79 2.76 15.15
CA SER A 286 30.00 4.00 15.91
C SER A 286 28.69 4.61 16.43
N ASP A 287 27.60 4.44 15.67
CA ASP A 287 26.29 5.02 15.97
C ASP A 287 25.57 4.29 17.11
N PHE A 288 25.92 3.02 17.36
CA PHE A 288 25.43 2.24 18.49
C PHE A 288 25.87 2.84 19.84
N LYS A 289 27.10 3.38 19.92
CA LYS A 289 27.60 4.06 21.13
C LYS A 289 26.87 5.37 21.39
N ILE A 290 26.56 6.15 20.33
CA ILE A 290 25.85 7.43 20.45
C ILE A 290 24.40 7.18 20.88
N TYR A 291 23.73 6.18 20.31
CA TYR A 291 22.36 5.82 20.66
C TYR A 291 22.22 5.45 22.15
N PHE A 292 23.11 4.58 22.65
CA PHE A 292 23.14 4.22 24.08
C PHE A 292 23.51 5.40 25.00
N GLN A 293 24.39 6.30 24.56
CA GLN A 293 24.75 7.51 25.32
C GLN A 293 23.58 8.50 25.41
N LEU A 294 22.76 8.62 24.36
CA LEU A 294 21.57 9.47 24.35
C LEU A 294 20.42 8.88 25.19
N GLU A 295 20.17 7.56 25.14
CA GLU A 295 19.17 6.94 26.02
C GLU A 295 19.60 6.92 27.49
N ALA A 296 20.88 6.70 27.80
CA ALA A 296 21.39 6.82 29.17
C ALA A 296 21.36 8.27 29.70
N GLY A 297 21.37 9.27 28.79
CA GLY A 297 21.22 10.69 29.12
C GLY A 297 19.76 11.11 29.32
N ASN A 298 18.82 10.53 28.57
CA ASN A 298 17.38 10.82 28.71
C ASN A 298 16.76 10.17 29.96
N ILE A 299 17.31 9.06 30.46
CA ILE A 299 16.90 8.48 31.75
C ILE A 299 17.29 9.38 32.95
N ARG A 300 18.20 10.35 32.77
CA ARG A 300 18.62 11.27 33.84
C ARG A 300 17.89 12.60 33.89
N ASN A 301 17.08 12.93 32.89
CA ASN A 301 16.50 14.27 32.75
C ASN A 301 14.97 14.33 32.82
N ASP A 302 14.26 13.20 32.88
CA ASP A 302 12.79 13.17 32.91
C ASP A 302 12.18 12.85 34.30
N ASP A 303 12.99 12.71 35.36
CA ASP A 303 12.52 12.33 36.70
C ASP A 303 12.45 13.48 37.74
N GLU A 304 12.70 14.75 37.37
CA GLU A 304 12.66 15.87 38.35
C GLU A 304 11.41 16.77 38.31
N GLU A 305 10.50 16.64 37.37
CA GLU A 305 9.25 17.43 37.39
C GLU A 305 8.03 16.62 36.97
N GLU A 306 7.51 15.80 37.89
CA GLU A 306 6.07 15.68 38.22
C GLU A 306 5.83 14.43 39.10
N ASN A 307 5.40 14.67 40.34
CA ASN A 307 4.58 13.82 41.24
C ASN A 307 5.17 13.62 42.63
N GLU A 308 5.00 14.62 43.52
CA GLU A 308 4.70 14.30 44.91
C GLU A 308 3.33 13.62 44.97
N ASN A 309 3.30 12.44 45.59
CA ASN A 309 2.14 11.57 45.91
C ASN A 309 1.75 10.53 44.85
N ASN A 310 2.49 9.42 44.81
CA ASN A 310 1.95 8.13 45.27
C ASN A 310 3.04 7.05 45.24
N ASN A 311 3.68 6.85 46.39
CA ASN A 311 4.51 5.68 46.68
C ASN A 311 3.63 4.43 46.76
N GLN A 312 3.58 3.63 45.69
CA GLN A 312 3.42 2.18 45.80
C GLN A 312 4.30 1.46 44.77
N ASN A 313 5.31 0.79 45.33
CA ASN A 313 6.19 -0.21 44.73
C ASN A 313 5.59 -0.94 43.51
N ASN A 314 6.19 -0.72 42.35
CA ASN A 314 6.24 -1.69 41.26
C ASN A 314 7.59 -1.57 40.57
N SER A 315 8.59 -2.22 41.15
CA SER A 315 9.81 -2.61 40.44
C SER A 315 9.41 -3.62 39.36
N MET A 316 9.08 -3.14 38.16
CA MET A 316 9.03 -4.01 36.98
C MET A 316 10.47 -4.33 36.61
N GLU A 317 10.97 -5.44 37.15
CA GLU A 317 12.11 -6.15 36.61
C GLU A 317 11.86 -6.33 35.11
N ALA A 318 12.71 -5.72 34.28
CA ALA A 318 12.76 -6.01 32.87
C ALA A 318 13.09 -7.50 32.72
N GLU A 319 12.08 -8.32 32.46
CA GLU A 319 12.26 -9.74 32.15
C GLU A 319 13.29 -9.87 31.02
N SER A 320 14.45 -10.41 31.37
CA SER A 320 15.53 -10.74 30.47
C SER A 320 15.09 -11.90 29.57
N TYR A 321 14.44 -11.59 28.45
CA TYR A 321 14.37 -12.53 27.34
C TYR A 321 15.75 -12.51 26.67
N GLU A 322 16.62 -13.46 27.02
CA GLU A 322 17.82 -13.80 26.24
C GLU A 322 17.39 -14.37 24.87
N ASP A 323 16.85 -13.53 23.99
CA ASP A 323 16.90 -13.83 22.56
C ASP A 323 18.36 -13.64 22.14
N LYS A 324 19.05 -14.75 21.84
CA LYS A 324 20.39 -14.70 21.25
C LYS A 324 20.35 -13.76 20.05
N LYS A 325 21.12 -12.66 20.12
CA LYS A 325 21.28 -11.72 19.00
C LYS A 325 21.55 -12.50 17.71
N ILE A 326 20.97 -12.04 16.61
CA ILE A 326 21.10 -12.70 15.30
C ILE A 326 22.02 -11.90 14.38
N SER A 327 22.55 -12.54 13.34
CA SER A 327 23.32 -11.83 12.32
C SER A 327 22.42 -10.95 11.45
N ILE A 328 22.97 -9.89 10.86
CA ILE A 328 22.27 -9.04 9.88
C ILE A 328 21.73 -9.87 8.70
N ILE A 329 22.47 -10.88 8.25
CA ILE A 329 22.06 -11.78 7.16
C ILE A 329 20.83 -12.57 7.59
N LYS A 330 20.85 -13.10 8.82
CA LYS A 330 19.69 -13.84 9.35
C LYS A 330 18.48 -12.95 9.53
N PHE A 331 18.67 -11.70 9.93
CA PHE A 331 17.60 -10.72 10.01
C PHE A 331 17.01 -10.40 8.63
N ALA A 332 17.84 -10.21 7.61
CA ALA A 332 17.39 -10.01 6.23
C ALA A 332 16.62 -11.23 5.68
N ASP A 333 17.07 -12.46 5.98
CA ASP A 333 16.33 -13.71 5.69
C ASP A 333 14.94 -13.74 6.35
N ILE A 334 14.84 -13.30 7.62
CA ILE A 334 13.55 -13.22 8.34
C ILE A 334 12.63 -12.18 7.72
N LEU A 335 13.15 -11.02 7.29
CA LEU A 335 12.39 -10.00 6.57
C LEU A 335 11.87 -10.56 5.24
N GLU A 336 12.72 -11.21 4.45
CA GLU A 336 12.32 -11.83 3.19
C GLU A 336 11.21 -12.86 3.41
N LYS A 337 11.40 -13.82 4.32
CA LYS A 337 10.38 -14.85 4.61
C LYS A 337 9.07 -14.26 5.13
N SER A 338 9.14 -13.24 5.99
CA SER A 338 7.95 -12.54 6.48
C SER A 338 7.22 -11.85 5.32
N SER A 339 7.94 -11.25 4.38
CA SER A 339 7.33 -10.61 3.21
C SER A 339 6.63 -11.59 2.29
N GLN A 340 7.18 -12.81 2.11
CA GLN A 340 6.53 -13.88 1.35
C GLN A 340 5.20 -14.29 1.98
N ILE A 341 5.16 -14.46 3.30
CA ILE A 341 3.93 -14.81 4.03
C ILE A 341 2.91 -13.66 3.96
N TYR A 342 3.36 -12.43 4.17
CA TYR A 342 2.49 -11.25 4.07
C TYR A 342 1.88 -11.12 2.67
N ALA A 343 2.66 -11.32 1.61
CA ALA A 343 2.17 -11.34 0.23
C ALA A 343 1.13 -12.44 -0.01
N LYS A 344 1.32 -13.64 0.56
CA LYS A 344 0.32 -14.73 0.48
C LYS A 344 -0.98 -14.39 1.19
N ILE A 345 -0.92 -13.70 2.33
CA ILE A 345 -2.09 -13.21 3.07
C ILE A 345 -2.88 -12.19 2.23
N ILE A 346 -2.18 -11.18 1.71
CA ILE A 346 -2.76 -10.07 0.93
C ILE A 346 -3.37 -10.52 -0.38
N ASN A 347 -2.74 -11.49 -1.04
CA ASN A 347 -3.16 -11.99 -2.35
C ASN A 347 -4.01 -13.28 -2.26
N GLN A 348 -4.25 -13.81 -1.05
CA GLN A 348 -5.00 -15.06 -0.83
C GLN A 348 -4.41 -16.25 -1.63
N LYS A 349 -3.08 -16.46 -1.55
CA LYS A 349 -2.33 -17.46 -2.34
C LYS A 349 -1.65 -18.54 -1.49
N PHE A 350 -2.38 -19.14 -0.56
CA PHE A 350 -1.98 -20.37 0.12
C PHE A 350 -2.44 -21.61 -0.65
N THR A 351 -1.89 -22.78 -0.32
CA THR A 351 -2.29 -24.06 -0.90
C THR A 351 -3.70 -24.48 -0.47
N ASN A 352 -4.11 -24.11 0.75
CA ASN A 352 -5.42 -24.44 1.30
C ASN A 352 -6.50 -23.46 0.78
N TYR A 353 -7.43 -23.96 -0.04
CA TYR A 353 -8.53 -23.17 -0.60
C TYR A 353 -9.41 -22.50 0.47
N LYS A 354 -9.74 -23.20 1.57
CA LYS A 354 -10.57 -22.62 2.64
C LYS A 354 -9.87 -21.45 3.31
N THR A 355 -8.56 -21.56 3.52
CA THR A 355 -7.74 -20.47 4.05
C THR A 355 -7.79 -19.24 3.15
N ASN A 356 -7.60 -19.40 1.85
CA ASN A 356 -7.69 -18.30 0.89
C ASN A 356 -9.07 -17.63 0.92
N ARG A 357 -10.13 -18.42 1.01
CA ARG A 357 -11.49 -17.90 1.12
C ARG A 357 -11.69 -17.08 2.39
N TYR A 358 -11.30 -17.56 3.57
CA TYR A 358 -11.44 -16.74 4.79
C TYR A 358 -10.53 -15.50 4.80
N LEU A 359 -9.37 -15.56 4.16
CA LEU A 359 -8.54 -14.37 3.96
C LEU A 359 -9.23 -13.37 3.02
N SER A 360 -9.94 -13.84 2.00
CA SER A 360 -10.81 -13.01 1.15
C SER A 360 -11.93 -12.37 1.97
N ASP A 361 -12.59 -13.14 2.85
CA ASP A 361 -13.60 -12.62 3.79
C ASP A 361 -13.01 -11.47 4.64
N LEU A 362 -11.82 -11.67 5.22
CA LEU A 362 -11.13 -10.65 6.03
C LEU A 362 -10.79 -9.38 5.21
N LYS A 363 -10.44 -9.55 3.93
CA LYS A 363 -10.17 -8.43 3.01
C LYS A 363 -11.46 -7.66 2.70
N MET A 364 -12.56 -8.35 2.35
CA MET A 364 -13.86 -7.72 2.06
C MET A 364 -14.42 -6.92 3.23
N ILE A 365 -14.15 -7.35 4.48
CA ILE A 365 -14.60 -6.64 5.67
C ILE A 365 -13.61 -5.57 6.16
N GLU A 366 -12.47 -5.40 5.47
CA GLU A 366 -11.37 -4.46 5.77
C GLU A 366 -10.67 -4.74 7.11
N SER A 367 -10.37 -6.00 7.41
CA SER A 367 -9.70 -6.43 8.65
C SER A 367 -8.17 -6.25 8.62
N MET A 368 -7.66 -5.17 8.02
CA MET A 368 -6.22 -4.94 7.88
C MET A 368 -5.43 -5.00 9.20
N PRO A 369 -5.94 -4.48 10.34
CA PRO A 369 -5.22 -4.59 11.62
C PRO A 369 -4.95 -6.02 12.09
N SER A 370 -5.78 -7.00 11.68
CA SER A 370 -5.56 -8.41 12.03
C SER A 370 -4.29 -8.99 11.41
N TYR A 371 -3.74 -8.35 10.37
CA TYR A 371 -2.61 -8.88 9.61
C TYR A 371 -1.32 -8.92 10.44
N THR A 372 -1.20 -8.13 11.50
CA THR A 372 -0.12 -8.28 12.49
C THR A 372 -0.13 -9.70 13.08
N PHE A 373 -1.29 -10.15 13.56
CA PHE A 373 -1.44 -11.48 14.12
C PHE A 373 -1.40 -12.57 13.04
N LEU A 374 -1.98 -12.35 11.85
CA LEU A 374 -1.90 -13.32 10.78
C LEU A 374 -0.46 -13.56 10.31
N LEU A 375 0.34 -12.50 10.20
CA LEU A 375 1.76 -12.61 9.85
C LEU A 375 2.50 -13.51 10.84
N ASP A 376 2.13 -13.47 12.12
CA ASP A 376 2.65 -14.37 13.14
C ASP A 376 2.11 -15.79 13.02
N LEU A 377 0.77 -15.93 13.00
CA LEU A 377 0.06 -17.21 12.94
C LEU A 377 0.52 -18.11 11.80
N PHE A 378 0.76 -17.53 10.61
CA PHE A 378 1.18 -18.28 9.43
C PHE A 378 2.66 -18.64 9.41
N GLN A 379 3.47 -18.06 10.30
CA GLN A 379 4.89 -18.42 10.48
C GLN A 379 5.10 -19.44 11.61
N ARG A 380 4.09 -19.67 12.46
CA ARG A 380 4.17 -20.65 13.55
C ARG A 380 4.13 -22.08 13.03
N GLU A 381 5.01 -22.90 13.58
CA GLU A 381 5.02 -24.34 13.36
C GLU A 381 3.93 -25.03 14.20
N LYS A 382 3.55 -26.25 13.78
CA LYS A 382 2.63 -27.14 14.53
C LYS A 382 1.19 -26.60 14.71
N ILE A 383 0.75 -25.67 13.86
CA ILE A 383 -0.64 -25.23 13.80
C ILE A 383 -1.25 -25.74 12.50
N SER A 384 -2.29 -26.56 12.61
CA SER A 384 -3.00 -27.13 11.46
C SER A 384 -3.77 -26.06 10.67
N ASP A 385 -4.00 -26.32 9.38
CA ASP A 385 -4.88 -25.47 8.57
C ASP A 385 -6.30 -25.38 9.15
N GLY A 386 -6.78 -26.45 9.80
CA GLY A 386 -8.07 -26.47 10.48
C GLY A 386 -8.15 -25.43 11.61
N GLU A 387 -7.11 -25.34 12.44
CA GLU A 387 -7.02 -24.33 13.51
C GLU A 387 -6.89 -22.92 12.96
N LYS A 388 -6.03 -22.71 11.95
CA LYS A 388 -5.89 -21.41 11.26
C LYS A 388 -7.23 -20.95 10.70
N ASN A 389 -7.96 -21.85 10.04
CA ASN A 389 -9.28 -21.57 9.48
C ASN A 389 -10.32 -21.21 10.55
N ARG A 390 -10.32 -21.89 11.72
CA ARG A 390 -11.17 -21.51 12.85
C ARG A 390 -10.83 -20.12 13.40
N ILE A 391 -9.54 -19.82 13.53
CA ILE A 391 -9.07 -18.49 13.95
C ILE A 391 -9.49 -17.40 12.95
N LEU A 392 -9.33 -17.62 11.65
CA LEU A 392 -9.76 -16.66 10.61
C LEU A 392 -11.27 -16.36 10.72
N LYS A 393 -12.10 -17.37 10.99
CA LYS A 393 -13.54 -17.17 11.26
C LYS A 393 -13.77 -16.33 12.51
N LEU A 394 -13.07 -16.61 13.60
CA LEU A 394 -13.19 -15.84 14.85
C LEU A 394 -12.84 -14.36 14.62
N LEU A 395 -11.76 -14.09 13.87
CA LEU A 395 -11.36 -12.74 13.49
C LEU A 395 -12.44 -12.04 12.65
N ALA A 396 -13.03 -12.74 11.68
CA ALA A 396 -14.09 -12.18 10.84
C ALA A 396 -15.35 -11.83 11.67
N ILE A 397 -15.77 -12.71 12.57
CA ILE A 397 -16.91 -12.47 13.47
C ILE A 397 -16.63 -11.29 14.39
N PHE A 398 -15.44 -11.27 15.01
CA PHE A 398 -15.02 -10.19 15.90
C PHE A 398 -15.07 -8.83 15.20
N MET A 399 -14.50 -8.75 13.99
CA MET A 399 -14.39 -7.51 13.24
C MET A 399 -15.74 -7.02 12.72
N ILE A 400 -16.60 -7.90 12.21
CA ILE A 400 -17.95 -7.51 11.79
C ILE A 400 -18.75 -6.93 12.96
N ARG A 401 -18.67 -7.56 14.13
CA ARG A 401 -19.39 -7.09 15.32
C ARG A 401 -18.89 -5.72 15.76
N ARG A 402 -17.57 -5.51 15.81
CA ARG A 402 -16.98 -4.20 16.14
C ARG A 402 -17.31 -3.12 15.13
N HIS A 403 -17.23 -3.42 13.83
CA HIS A 403 -17.55 -2.46 12.77
C HIS A 403 -19.01 -2.02 12.82
N VAL A 404 -19.95 -2.96 12.94
CA VAL A 404 -21.38 -2.64 13.06
C VAL A 404 -21.69 -1.87 14.34
N CYS A 405 -21.05 -2.23 15.46
CA CYS A 405 -21.22 -1.52 16.72
C CYS A 405 -20.43 -0.21 16.81
N GLN A 406 -19.70 0.17 15.75
CA GLN A 406 -18.86 1.37 15.70
C GLN A 406 -17.87 1.45 16.87
N SER A 407 -17.32 0.30 17.28
CA SER A 407 -16.28 0.24 18.31
C SER A 407 -15.03 0.99 17.86
N ARG A 408 -14.26 1.52 18.82
CA ARG A 408 -13.06 2.32 18.54
C ARG A 408 -12.06 1.54 17.69
N THR A 409 -11.76 2.05 16.50
CA THR A 409 -10.81 1.43 15.56
C THR A 409 -9.36 1.59 16.01
N SER A 410 -9.07 2.61 16.82
CA SER A 410 -7.74 2.91 17.37
C SER A 410 -7.18 1.83 18.30
N GLU A 411 -8.06 0.96 18.84
CA GLU A 411 -7.73 -0.16 19.73
C GLU A 411 -7.34 -1.43 18.97
N HIS A 412 -7.68 -1.55 17.68
CA HIS A 412 -7.50 -2.79 16.93
C HIS A 412 -6.03 -3.25 16.91
N ASP A 413 -5.11 -2.30 16.68
CA ASP A 413 -3.67 -2.60 16.65
C ASP A 413 -3.18 -3.15 18.00
N ASP A 414 -3.70 -2.65 19.13
CA ASP A 414 -3.35 -3.16 20.46
C ASP A 414 -3.90 -4.57 20.68
N ILE A 415 -5.17 -4.78 20.33
CA ILE A 415 -5.85 -6.08 20.46
C ILE A 415 -5.13 -7.16 19.66
N PHE A 416 -4.81 -6.90 18.39
CA PHE A 416 -4.15 -7.89 17.53
C PHE A 416 -2.67 -8.08 17.83
N SER A 417 -1.98 -7.06 18.35
CA SER A 417 -0.59 -7.23 18.81
C SER A 417 -0.52 -8.15 20.04
N LYS A 418 -1.46 -8.02 20.99
CA LYS A 418 -1.58 -8.92 22.15
C LYS A 418 -1.89 -10.37 21.76
N LEU A 419 -2.55 -10.62 20.63
CA LEU A 419 -2.75 -12.00 20.16
C LEU A 419 -1.45 -12.71 19.78
N VAL A 420 -0.39 -11.97 19.44
CA VAL A 420 0.93 -12.54 19.14
C VAL A 420 1.53 -13.24 20.37
N GLU A 421 1.15 -12.85 21.58
CA GLU A 421 1.61 -13.46 22.84
C GLU A 421 0.91 -14.78 23.15
N VAL A 422 -0.22 -15.08 22.51
CA VAL A 422 -0.93 -16.35 22.72
C VAL A 422 -0.03 -17.50 22.28
N ASP A 423 0.15 -18.53 23.11
CA ASP A 423 0.94 -19.71 22.77
C ASP A 423 0.23 -20.63 21.74
N ASN A 424 0.93 -21.68 21.28
CA ASN A 424 0.36 -22.63 20.32
C ASN A 424 -0.59 -23.65 20.98
N LYS A 425 -0.54 -23.82 22.30
CA LYS A 425 -1.33 -24.82 23.01
C LYS A 425 -2.77 -24.33 23.11
N ASN A 426 -3.71 -25.11 22.57
CA ASN A 426 -5.13 -24.72 22.51
C ASN A 426 -5.32 -23.32 21.89
N ILE A 427 -4.51 -22.98 20.87
CA ILE A 427 -4.44 -21.62 20.32
C ILE A 427 -5.81 -21.04 19.95
N VAL A 428 -6.71 -21.85 19.38
CA VAL A 428 -8.06 -21.41 19.01
C VAL A 428 -8.85 -20.92 20.23
N GLU A 429 -8.77 -21.64 21.36
CA GLU A 429 -9.42 -21.26 22.62
C GLU A 429 -8.82 -20.01 23.22
N ASN A 430 -7.50 -19.93 23.26
CA ASN A 430 -6.81 -18.79 23.84
C ASN A 430 -7.04 -17.50 23.02
N VAL A 431 -7.02 -17.59 21.69
CA VAL A 431 -7.39 -16.48 20.79
C VAL A 431 -8.83 -16.05 21.03
N ARG A 432 -9.77 -17.00 21.13
CA ARG A 432 -11.18 -16.70 21.43
C ARG A 432 -11.33 -15.96 22.75
N LYS A 433 -10.69 -16.46 23.81
CA LYS A 433 -10.70 -15.84 25.15
C LYS A 433 -10.19 -14.40 25.09
N GLN A 434 -9.08 -14.13 24.40
CA GLN A 434 -8.55 -12.78 24.28
C GLN A 434 -9.47 -11.84 23.50
N LEU A 435 -10.00 -12.30 22.35
CA LEU A 435 -10.94 -11.52 21.54
C LEU A 435 -12.25 -11.22 22.29
N SER A 436 -12.73 -12.15 23.13
CA SER A 436 -14.00 -12.00 23.87
C SER A 436 -14.01 -10.78 24.80
N LYS A 437 -12.85 -10.35 25.32
CA LYS A 437 -12.72 -9.18 26.21
C LYS A 437 -13.18 -7.87 25.57
N ASN A 438 -13.11 -7.79 24.24
CA ASN A 438 -13.39 -6.59 23.45
C ASN A 438 -14.52 -6.80 22.43
N LEU A 439 -15.31 -7.88 22.61
CA LEU A 439 -16.37 -8.28 21.68
C LEU A 439 -17.70 -7.62 22.07
N PRO A 440 -18.38 -6.92 21.14
CA PRO A 440 -19.72 -6.41 21.38
C PRO A 440 -20.74 -7.53 21.66
N SER A 441 -21.68 -7.28 22.59
CA SER A 441 -22.70 -8.24 22.99
C SER A 441 -23.67 -8.57 21.85
N ASP A 442 -24.38 -9.70 21.94
CA ASP A 442 -25.41 -10.06 20.94
C ASP A 442 -26.52 -9.00 20.87
N ARG A 443 -26.87 -8.41 22.02
CA ARG A 443 -27.85 -7.33 22.12
C ARG A 443 -27.38 -6.09 21.38
N ASP A 444 -26.19 -5.59 21.69
CA ASP A 444 -25.66 -4.37 21.08
C ASP A 444 -25.48 -4.52 19.57
N PHE A 445 -24.94 -5.67 19.15
CA PHE A 445 -24.80 -6.00 17.74
C PHE A 445 -26.16 -6.02 17.03
N THR A 446 -27.16 -6.67 17.62
CA THR A 446 -28.50 -6.75 17.02
C THR A 446 -29.17 -5.39 16.91
N GLU A 447 -29.08 -4.54 17.94
CA GLU A 447 -29.65 -3.20 17.91
C GLU A 447 -28.94 -2.30 16.88
N LYS A 448 -27.61 -2.27 16.88
CA LYS A 448 -26.83 -1.44 15.96
C LYS A 448 -26.93 -1.91 14.51
N PHE A 449 -27.06 -3.21 14.27
CA PHE A 449 -27.21 -3.75 12.92
C PHE A 449 -28.45 -3.22 12.19
N LYS A 450 -29.54 -2.94 12.92
CA LYS A 450 -30.80 -2.42 12.33
C LYS A 450 -30.62 -1.05 11.67
N GLU A 451 -29.66 -0.27 12.14
CA GLU A 451 -29.41 1.10 11.70
C GLU A 451 -28.07 1.24 10.96
N ALA A 452 -27.33 0.14 10.81
CA ALA A 452 -26.00 0.15 10.22
C ALA A 452 -26.01 0.66 8.77
N GLN A 453 -25.13 1.61 8.49
CA GLN A 453 -24.92 2.21 7.18
C GLN A 453 -23.61 1.75 6.56
N PHE A 454 -23.62 1.55 5.23
CA PHE A 454 -22.50 0.97 4.49
C PHE A 454 -21.98 1.85 3.35
N LYS A 455 -22.13 3.18 3.48
CA LYS A 455 -21.57 4.13 2.51
C LYS A 455 -20.04 4.06 2.51
N GLY A 456 -19.42 3.80 1.36
CA GLY A 456 -17.97 3.59 1.26
C GLY A 456 -17.50 2.27 1.87
N LEU A 457 -18.43 1.35 2.16
CA LEU A 457 -18.20 0.04 2.77
C LEU A 457 -18.94 -1.06 1.98
N GLU A 458 -18.98 -0.91 0.66
CA GLU A 458 -19.80 -1.69 -0.26
C GLU A 458 -19.41 -3.18 -0.22
N GLU A 459 -18.11 -3.48 -0.22
CA GLU A 459 -17.60 -4.85 -0.13
C GLU A 459 -17.98 -5.52 1.21
N ARG A 460 -18.03 -4.75 2.30
CA ARG A 460 -18.51 -5.25 3.59
C ARG A 460 -20.01 -5.55 3.55
N ALA A 461 -20.80 -4.71 2.87
CA ALA A 461 -22.22 -4.97 2.67
C ALA A 461 -22.46 -6.22 1.82
N LYS A 462 -21.70 -6.39 0.71
CA LYS A 462 -21.73 -7.59 -0.13
C LYS A 462 -21.39 -8.84 0.68
N TYR A 463 -20.33 -8.81 1.49
CA TYR A 463 -19.98 -9.90 2.40
C TYR A 463 -21.13 -10.24 3.34
N ILE A 464 -21.71 -9.25 4.03
CA ILE A 464 -22.80 -9.48 4.99
C ILE A 464 -24.01 -10.10 4.30
N LEU A 465 -24.46 -9.52 3.18
CA LEU A 465 -25.62 -9.99 2.44
C LEU A 465 -25.38 -11.39 1.85
N GLY A 466 -24.21 -11.64 1.25
CA GLY A 466 -23.83 -12.95 0.74
C GLY A 466 -23.80 -14.02 1.83
N ARG A 467 -23.26 -13.71 3.02
CA ARG A 467 -23.28 -14.65 4.16
C ARG A 467 -24.70 -14.96 4.65
N ILE A 468 -25.61 -13.99 4.54
CA ILE A 468 -27.03 -14.19 4.86
C ILE A 468 -27.73 -15.04 3.80
N GLU A 469 -27.42 -14.83 2.52
CA GLU A 469 -27.98 -15.56 1.38
C GLU A 469 -27.63 -17.05 1.43
N PHE A 470 -26.34 -17.33 1.61
CA PHE A 470 -25.78 -18.68 1.48
C PHE A 470 -25.68 -19.43 2.81
N LYS A 471 -26.32 -18.94 3.89
CA LYS A 471 -26.19 -19.52 5.24
C LYS A 471 -26.47 -21.03 5.29
N ASP A 472 -27.40 -21.51 4.46
CA ASP A 472 -27.86 -22.91 4.41
C ASP A 472 -27.14 -23.73 3.33
N GLN A 473 -26.36 -23.08 2.46
CA GLN A 473 -25.63 -23.71 1.35
C GLN A 473 -24.17 -23.99 1.71
N GLY A 474 -23.82 -23.83 2.98
CA GLY A 474 -22.45 -23.98 3.47
C GLY A 474 -21.56 -22.80 3.09
N GLU A 475 -20.29 -23.07 2.85
CA GLU A 475 -19.28 -22.03 2.73
C GLU A 475 -19.06 -21.60 1.27
N VAL A 476 -19.93 -20.71 0.78
CA VAL A 476 -19.88 -20.13 -0.57
C VAL A 476 -18.90 -18.96 -0.62
N ASP A 477 -18.12 -18.88 -1.70
CA ASP A 477 -17.26 -17.73 -2.00
C ASP A 477 -18.09 -16.59 -2.58
N ILE A 478 -18.13 -15.47 -1.85
CA ILE A 478 -18.95 -14.28 -2.17
C ILE A 478 -18.19 -13.32 -3.10
N SER A 479 -16.91 -13.59 -3.39
CA SER A 479 -16.08 -12.72 -4.24
C SER A 479 -16.43 -12.78 -5.73
N LYS A 480 -17.40 -13.61 -6.15
CA LYS A 480 -17.87 -13.70 -7.55
C LYS A 480 -18.76 -12.52 -7.93
N GLU A 481 -18.86 -12.25 -9.24
CA GLU A 481 -19.60 -11.21 -10.00
C GLU A 481 -21.00 -10.81 -9.45
N VAL A 482 -21.03 -10.19 -8.28
CA VAL A 482 -22.25 -9.63 -7.68
C VAL A 482 -22.06 -8.15 -7.39
N GLU A 483 -23.09 -7.39 -7.76
CA GLU A 483 -23.17 -5.96 -7.52
C GLU A 483 -24.02 -5.66 -6.29
N LEU A 484 -23.70 -4.55 -5.63
CA LEU A 484 -24.49 -4.04 -4.51
C LEU A 484 -25.61 -3.15 -5.05
N GLU A 485 -26.83 -3.67 -5.03
CA GLU A 485 -28.01 -2.98 -5.54
C GLU A 485 -28.72 -2.19 -4.42
N HIS A 486 -29.13 -0.97 -4.76
CA HIS A 486 -29.91 -0.09 -3.92
C HIS A 486 -31.39 -0.15 -4.32
N ILE A 487 -32.23 -0.73 -3.47
CA ILE A 487 -33.66 -0.89 -3.79
C ILE A 487 -34.33 0.48 -3.94
N ILE A 488 -34.16 1.36 -2.95
CA ILE A 488 -34.35 2.81 -3.08
C ILE A 488 -33.04 3.38 -3.64
N PRO A 489 -33.04 4.00 -4.83
CA PRO A 489 -31.83 4.46 -5.49
C PRO A 489 -31.01 5.49 -4.72
N GLN A 490 -29.73 5.60 -5.06
CA GLN A 490 -28.84 6.63 -4.53
C GLN A 490 -29.24 8.05 -4.96
N THR A 491 -29.74 8.19 -6.20
CA THR A 491 -30.17 9.47 -6.75
C THR A 491 -31.69 9.45 -6.94
N ILE A 492 -32.41 10.33 -6.24
CA ILE A 492 -33.89 10.33 -6.26
C ILE A 492 -34.53 11.68 -6.66
N ASN A 493 -33.76 12.78 -6.69
CA ASN A 493 -34.30 14.15 -6.75
C ASN A 493 -33.76 15.01 -7.91
N THR A 494 -32.85 14.49 -8.73
CA THR A 494 -32.32 15.27 -9.87
C THR A 494 -33.35 15.35 -10.99
N LYS A 495 -33.36 16.47 -11.74
CA LYS A 495 -34.25 16.65 -12.91
C LYS A 495 -34.15 15.47 -13.89
N LYS A 496 -32.91 15.02 -14.15
CA LYS A 496 -32.63 13.84 -14.99
C LYS A 496 -33.25 12.57 -14.40
N SER A 497 -33.05 12.29 -13.12
CA SER A 497 -33.61 11.09 -12.48
C SER A 497 -35.14 11.06 -12.53
N ILE A 498 -35.78 12.20 -12.29
CA ILE A 498 -37.25 12.30 -12.31
C ILE A 498 -37.80 12.05 -13.72
N ARG A 499 -37.13 12.61 -14.74
CA ARG A 499 -37.51 12.44 -16.15
C ARG A 499 -37.30 11.01 -16.64
N ASP A 500 -36.12 10.44 -16.35
CA ASP A 500 -35.69 9.17 -16.94
C ASP A 500 -36.24 7.95 -16.17
N PHE A 501 -36.47 8.07 -14.86
CA PHE A 501 -36.82 6.94 -13.98
C PHE A 501 -38.04 7.20 -13.07
N GLY A 502 -38.72 8.34 -13.22
CA GLY A 502 -39.88 8.70 -12.41
C GLY A 502 -39.54 9.35 -11.07
N ASN A 503 -40.58 9.84 -10.39
CA ASN A 503 -40.44 10.68 -9.20
C ASN A 503 -40.44 9.85 -7.90
N TRP A 504 -39.25 9.39 -7.50
CA TRP A 504 -39.04 8.68 -6.24
C TRP A 504 -39.40 9.52 -5.01
N VAL A 505 -39.15 10.83 -5.02
CA VAL A 505 -39.53 11.74 -3.91
C VAL A 505 -41.04 11.71 -3.67
N LYS A 506 -41.84 11.77 -4.76
CA LYS A 506 -43.31 11.65 -4.70
C LYS A 506 -43.74 10.26 -4.21
N TYR A 507 -43.09 9.19 -4.70
CA TYR A 507 -43.40 7.82 -4.29
C TYR A 507 -43.13 7.57 -2.80
N LEU A 508 -41.98 8.05 -2.29
CA LEU A 508 -41.54 7.88 -0.92
C LEU A 508 -42.36 8.74 0.07
N GLY A 509 -42.90 9.87 -0.39
CA GLY A 509 -43.82 10.72 0.37
C GLY A 509 -43.13 11.85 1.15
N ARG A 510 -43.85 12.41 2.14
CA ARG A 510 -43.42 13.58 2.91
C ARG A 510 -42.12 13.32 3.68
N GLY A 511 -41.20 14.29 3.67
CA GLY A 511 -39.91 14.20 4.36
C GLY A 511 -38.91 13.24 3.71
N SER A 512 -39.14 12.82 2.46
CA SER A 512 -38.31 11.82 1.79
C SER A 512 -36.87 12.27 1.55
N LEU A 513 -36.60 13.55 1.32
CA LEU A 513 -35.23 14.05 1.12
C LEU A 513 -34.37 13.96 2.39
N GLU A 514 -34.97 14.21 3.56
CA GLU A 514 -34.28 14.10 4.85
C GLU A 514 -34.06 12.62 5.19
N LYS A 515 -35.13 11.82 5.16
CA LYS A 515 -35.07 10.38 5.44
C LYS A 515 -34.16 9.63 4.48
N HIS A 516 -34.09 10.02 3.21
CA HIS A 516 -33.24 9.33 2.24
C HIS A 516 -31.77 9.30 2.68
N LYS A 517 -31.25 10.38 3.28
CA LYS A 517 -29.88 10.44 3.82
C LYS A 517 -29.60 9.36 4.85
N ASP A 518 -30.60 9.04 5.69
CA ASP A 518 -30.44 8.07 6.77
C ASP A 518 -30.66 6.62 6.32
N TYR A 519 -31.38 6.40 5.21
CA TYR A 519 -31.91 5.10 4.81
C TYR A 519 -31.24 4.49 3.58
N VAL A 520 -30.73 5.32 2.67
CA VAL A 520 -30.23 4.84 1.37
C VAL A 520 -29.10 3.82 1.50
N TRP A 521 -28.23 4.01 2.49
CA TRP A 521 -27.11 3.10 2.79
C TRP A 521 -27.39 2.11 3.92
N ARG A 522 -28.61 2.04 4.45
CA ARG A 522 -28.96 1.06 5.48
C ARG A 522 -29.02 -0.33 4.87
N ILE A 523 -28.56 -1.34 5.61
CA ILE A 523 -28.53 -2.73 5.15
C ILE A 523 -29.90 -3.23 4.63
N GLY A 524 -31.01 -2.78 5.23
CA GLY A 524 -32.35 -3.12 4.78
C GLY A 524 -32.71 -2.59 3.39
N ASN A 525 -32.05 -1.56 2.89
CA ASN A 525 -32.21 -1.03 1.53
C ASN A 525 -31.30 -1.71 0.50
N LEU A 526 -30.31 -2.49 0.97
CA LEU A 526 -29.28 -3.08 0.12
C LEU A 526 -29.59 -4.53 -0.19
N THR A 527 -29.26 -4.96 -1.41
CA THR A 527 -29.31 -6.36 -1.82
C THR A 527 -28.13 -6.68 -2.74
N ILE A 528 -27.80 -7.96 -2.90
CA ILE A 528 -26.85 -8.39 -3.93
C ILE A 528 -27.61 -8.77 -5.20
N LEU A 529 -27.08 -8.44 -6.37
CA LEU A 529 -27.71 -8.72 -7.65
C LEU A 529 -26.65 -9.00 -8.72
N GLY A 530 -26.93 -9.88 -9.67
CA GLY A 530 -26.01 -10.14 -10.78
C GLY A 530 -25.88 -8.91 -11.68
N GLU A 531 -24.68 -8.66 -12.21
CA GLU A 531 -24.33 -7.44 -12.95
C GLU A 531 -25.35 -7.06 -14.04
N LYS A 532 -25.72 -8.01 -14.92
CA LYS A 532 -26.69 -7.78 -15.99
C LYS A 532 -28.06 -7.34 -15.48
N LEU A 533 -28.54 -7.95 -14.39
CA LEU A 533 -29.81 -7.60 -13.78
C LEU A 533 -29.72 -6.24 -13.06
N ASN A 534 -28.57 -5.93 -12.46
CA ASN A 534 -28.31 -4.67 -11.77
C ASN A 534 -28.34 -3.47 -12.74
N VAL A 535 -27.72 -3.62 -13.91
CA VAL A 535 -27.74 -2.60 -14.98
C VAL A 535 -29.18 -2.29 -15.42
N VAL A 536 -30.02 -3.32 -15.55
CA VAL A 536 -31.43 -3.14 -15.95
C VAL A 536 -32.27 -2.58 -14.79
N ALA A 537 -32.03 -3.00 -13.55
CA ALA A 537 -32.72 -2.50 -12.37
C ALA A 537 -32.48 -0.99 -12.18
N SER A 538 -31.21 -0.55 -12.23
CA SER A 538 -30.80 0.87 -12.23
C SER A 538 -31.57 1.74 -11.23
N ASN A 539 -31.92 2.98 -11.58
CA ASN A 539 -32.74 3.87 -10.75
C ASN A 539 -34.26 3.72 -11.01
N ASN A 540 -34.67 2.68 -11.74
CA ASN A 540 -36.07 2.49 -12.15
C ASN A 540 -37.01 2.43 -10.94
N PRO A 541 -38.32 2.76 -11.12
CA PRO A 541 -39.31 2.62 -10.06
C PRO A 541 -39.33 1.20 -9.49
N PHE A 542 -39.65 1.07 -8.19
CA PHE A 542 -39.67 -0.22 -7.52
C PHE A 542 -40.47 -1.31 -8.28
N GLN A 543 -41.63 -0.96 -8.82
CA GLN A 543 -42.46 -1.89 -9.61
C GLN A 543 -41.76 -2.43 -10.86
N SER A 544 -40.93 -1.63 -11.50
CA SER A 544 -40.11 -2.06 -12.62
C SER A 544 -38.99 -3.00 -12.17
N LYS A 545 -38.33 -2.68 -11.04
CA LYS A 545 -37.25 -3.51 -10.47
C LYS A 545 -37.72 -4.91 -10.05
N ILE A 546 -38.96 -5.08 -9.62
CA ILE A 546 -39.54 -6.39 -9.25
C ILE A 546 -39.35 -7.43 -10.38
N LYS A 547 -39.48 -7.02 -11.65
CA LYS A 547 -39.31 -7.92 -12.80
C LYS A 547 -37.90 -8.52 -12.85
N GLU A 548 -36.89 -7.73 -12.51
CA GLU A 548 -35.49 -8.18 -12.49
C GLU A 548 -35.18 -8.98 -11.23
N TYR A 549 -35.73 -8.59 -10.08
CA TYR A 549 -35.56 -9.36 -8.84
C TYR A 549 -36.14 -10.78 -8.93
N LYS A 550 -37.25 -10.98 -9.66
CA LYS A 550 -37.83 -12.30 -9.92
C LYS A 550 -36.93 -13.20 -10.78
N LYS A 551 -36.07 -12.61 -11.62
CA LYS A 551 -35.10 -13.36 -12.44
C LYS A 551 -33.83 -13.73 -11.68
N SER A 552 -33.63 -13.19 -10.48
CA SER A 552 -32.41 -13.41 -9.70
C SER A 552 -32.42 -14.77 -9.01
N ASP A 553 -31.28 -15.46 -9.05
CA ASP A 553 -31.09 -16.72 -8.33
C ASP A 553 -30.98 -16.57 -6.80
N PHE A 554 -30.90 -15.33 -6.29
CA PHE A 554 -30.79 -15.07 -4.87
C PHE A 554 -32.17 -15.06 -4.19
N LYS A 555 -32.32 -15.89 -3.15
CA LYS A 555 -33.54 -16.00 -2.34
C LYS A 555 -33.95 -14.67 -1.73
N MET A 556 -32.99 -13.83 -1.30
CA MET A 556 -33.32 -12.51 -0.77
C MET A 556 -34.02 -11.61 -1.80
N ASN A 557 -33.66 -11.72 -3.09
CA ASN A 557 -34.29 -10.95 -4.16
C ASN A 557 -35.70 -11.45 -4.45
N GLN A 558 -35.93 -12.76 -4.36
CA GLN A 558 -37.28 -13.34 -4.45
C GLN A 558 -38.19 -12.84 -3.31
N ILE A 559 -37.65 -12.71 -2.09
CA ILE A 559 -38.37 -12.10 -0.96
C ILE A 559 -38.68 -10.63 -1.24
N ILE A 560 -37.72 -9.86 -1.76
CA ILE A 560 -37.90 -8.43 -2.13
C ILE A 560 -38.97 -8.28 -3.23
N ALA A 561 -38.99 -9.18 -4.21
CA ALA A 561 -39.98 -9.19 -5.29
C ALA A 561 -41.42 -9.41 -4.81
N GLY A 562 -41.61 -9.97 -3.62
CA GLY A 562 -42.94 -10.18 -3.01
C GLY A 562 -43.55 -8.93 -2.36
N TYR A 563 -42.79 -7.84 -2.19
CA TYR A 563 -43.31 -6.62 -1.57
C TYR A 563 -44.23 -5.86 -2.53
N LYS A 564 -45.39 -5.40 -2.04
CA LYS A 564 -46.32 -4.56 -2.83
C LYS A 564 -45.79 -3.12 -3.01
N LYS A 565 -45.04 -2.62 -2.04
CA LYS A 565 -44.39 -1.30 -2.02
C LYS A 565 -43.07 -1.43 -1.27
N PHE A 566 -42.13 -0.54 -1.54
CA PHE A 566 -40.86 -0.51 -0.81
C PHE A 566 -40.48 0.93 -0.48
N LYS A 567 -40.82 1.36 0.74
CA LYS A 567 -40.52 2.68 1.29
C LYS A 567 -39.67 2.52 2.55
N PHE A 568 -39.43 3.62 3.27
CA PHE A 568 -38.60 3.62 4.48
C PHE A 568 -39.06 2.62 5.55
N GLU A 569 -40.37 2.41 5.72
CA GLU A 569 -40.92 1.44 6.66
C GLU A 569 -40.51 -0.01 6.32
N GLU A 570 -40.50 -0.37 5.02
CA GLU A 570 -40.03 -1.68 4.57
C GLU A 570 -38.52 -1.84 4.78
N VAL A 571 -37.73 -0.77 4.60
CA VAL A 571 -36.30 -0.77 4.93
C VAL A 571 -36.07 -1.06 6.41
N GLU A 572 -36.83 -0.44 7.32
CA GLU A 572 -36.72 -0.73 8.77
C GLU A 572 -37.09 -2.18 9.09
N LYS A 573 -38.21 -2.66 8.56
CA LYS A 573 -38.68 -4.04 8.77
C LYS A 573 -37.64 -5.04 8.28
N ARG A 574 -37.11 -4.84 7.06
CA ARG A 574 -36.08 -5.70 6.49
C ARG A 574 -34.78 -5.63 7.30
N SER A 575 -34.38 -4.45 7.77
CA SER A 575 -33.19 -4.31 8.64
C SER A 575 -33.33 -5.10 9.95
N LYS A 576 -34.52 -5.09 10.57
CA LYS A 576 -34.83 -5.90 11.76
C LYS A 576 -34.76 -7.40 11.48
N GLU A 577 -35.28 -7.86 10.36
CA GLU A 577 -35.21 -9.27 9.97
C GLU A 577 -33.77 -9.71 9.64
N LEU A 578 -33.00 -8.87 8.96
CA LEU A 578 -31.59 -9.14 8.69
C LEU A 578 -30.77 -9.17 9.99
N ALA A 579 -31.03 -8.29 10.95
CA ALA A 579 -30.36 -8.29 12.26
C ALA A 579 -30.57 -9.63 13.02
N LYS A 580 -31.80 -10.17 13.00
CA LYS A 580 -32.10 -11.48 13.61
C LYS A 580 -31.33 -12.63 12.96
N LYS A 581 -31.06 -12.55 11.65
CA LYS A 581 -30.22 -13.54 10.93
C LYS A 581 -28.74 -13.30 11.25
N ALA A 582 -28.31 -12.05 11.26
CA ALA A 582 -26.93 -11.65 11.48
C ALA A 582 -26.38 -12.15 12.82
N VAL A 583 -27.11 -11.95 13.92
CA VAL A 583 -26.65 -12.40 15.25
C VAL A 583 -26.43 -13.92 15.32
N LYS A 584 -27.19 -14.71 14.54
CA LYS A 584 -27.01 -16.16 14.46
C LYS A 584 -25.80 -16.56 13.61
N ILE A 585 -25.57 -15.86 12.49
CA ILE A 585 -24.45 -16.13 11.58
C ILE A 585 -23.11 -15.75 12.22
N TRP A 586 -23.05 -14.56 12.82
CA TRP A 586 -21.87 -14.04 13.52
C TRP A 586 -21.97 -14.30 15.03
N ASN A 587 -22.40 -15.50 15.39
CA ASN A 587 -22.43 -15.95 16.78
C ASN A 587 -21.03 -16.43 17.18
N PHE A 588 -20.43 -15.74 18.15
CA PHE A 588 -19.06 -16.00 18.60
C PHE A 588 -18.93 -17.29 19.42
N ARG A 589 -20.02 -17.81 20.01
CA ARG A 589 -20.01 -19.02 20.85
C ARG A 589 -19.93 -20.33 20.06
N ASN A 590 -20.22 -20.28 18.76
CA ASN A 590 -20.31 -21.47 17.91
C ASN A 590 -18.97 -21.96 17.35
N TYR A 591 -17.86 -21.27 17.63
CA TYR A 591 -16.57 -21.46 16.95
C TYR A 591 -15.45 -21.60 17.93
#